data_AF-A0A7V9UUY9-F1
#
_entry.id   AF-A0A7V9UUY9-F1
#
_cell.length_a   1.000
_cell.length_b   1.000
_cell.length_c   1.000
_cell.angle_alpha   90.00
_cell.angle_beta   90.00
_cell.angle_gamma   90.00
#
_symmetry.space_group_name_H-M   'P 1'
#
loop_
_entity.id
_entity.type
_entity.pdbx_description
1 polymer ?
#
loop_
_entity_poly.entity_id
_entity_poly.type
_entity_poly.pdbx_seq_one_letter_code
_entity_poly.pdbx_strand_id
1 'polypeptide(L)'
;MKLRILYHGNCFDGVSSAAVFTKFYQAKINDSAKIFYTPTMHRAGNAFDENQFDGDENAIVDFKYSSDERLTWWFDHHQSAFLSESDEQHFRADTG
;
A
#
# COMPACT_ATOMS: atom_id res chain seq x y z
N MET A 1 17.46 -1.22 -4.12
CA MET A 1 16.07 -0.85 -4.39
C MET A 1 15.37 -0.48 -3.08
N LYS A 2 14.61 0.61 -3.09
CA LYS A 2 13.80 1.12 -1.98
C LYS A 2 12.37 0.61 -2.14
N LEU A 3 11.89 -0.18 -1.18
CA LEU A 3 10.48 -0.52 -1.06
C LEU A 3 9.84 0.40 -0.02
N ARG A 4 8.85 1.18 -0.45
CA ARG A 4 8.01 1.99 0.44
C ARG A 4 6.75 1.21 0.79
N ILE A 5 6.47 1.05 2.08
CA ILE A 5 5.24 0.41 2.58
C ILE A 5 4.41 1.45 3.33
N LEU A 6 3.28 1.81 2.76
CA LEU A 6 2.22 2.55 3.41
C LEU A 6 1.29 1.55 4.11
N TYR A 7 0.98 1.78 5.38
CA TYR A 7 0.17 0.85 6.16
C TYR A 7 -0.78 1.58 7.10
N HIS A 8 -1.87 0.93 7.48
CA HIS A 8 -2.81 1.52 8.43
C HIS A 8 -2.16 1.75 9.80
N GLY A 9 -1.96 3.03 10.12
CA GLY A 9 -1.31 3.48 11.35
C GLY A 9 -2.19 3.30 12.59
N ASN A 10 -1.56 3.14 13.75
CA ASN A 10 -2.22 2.90 15.06
C ASN A 10 -3.12 1.65 15.10
N CYS A 11 -2.98 0.76 14.13
CA CYS A 11 -3.66 -0.53 14.07
C CYS A 11 -2.64 -1.67 14.19
N PHE A 12 -2.99 -2.71 14.97
CA PHE A 12 -2.16 -3.90 15.06
C PHE A 12 -2.14 -4.70 13.76
N ASP A 13 -3.26 -4.72 13.03
CA ASP A 13 -3.35 -5.41 11.74
C ASP A 13 -2.44 -4.73 10.70
N GLY A 14 -2.51 -3.40 10.58
CA GLY A 14 -1.66 -2.65 9.66
C GLY A 14 -0.16 -2.85 9.88
N VAL A 15 0.31 -2.79 11.13
CA VAL A 15 1.74 -3.05 11.43
C VAL A 15 2.11 -4.53 11.18
N SER A 16 1.20 -5.46 11.49
CA SER A 16 1.43 -6.89 11.27
C SER A 16 1.50 -7.22 9.77
N SER A 17 0.58 -6.66 8.98
CA SER A 17 0.54 -6.75 7.53
C SER A 17 1.83 -6.22 6.89
N ALA A 18 2.32 -5.05 7.35
CA ALA A 18 3.59 -4.48 6.88
C ALA A 18 4.78 -5.40 7.21
N ALA A 19 4.81 -5.99 8.40
CA ALA A 19 5.88 -6.90 8.83
C ALA A 19 5.86 -8.23 8.04
N VAL A 20 4.68 -8.83 7.86
CA VAL A 20 4.51 -10.07 7.09
C VAL A 20 4.86 -9.84 5.62
N PHE A 21 4.38 -8.75 5.02
CA PHE A 21 4.72 -8.41 3.64
C PHE A 21 6.21 -8.15 3.47
N THR A 22 6.87 -7.48 4.42
CA THR A 22 8.34 -7.31 4.40
C THR A 22 9.06 -8.65 4.34
N LYS A 23 8.65 -9.62 5.16
CA LYS A 23 9.25 -10.96 5.19
C LYS A 23 9.02 -11.70 3.88
N PHE A 24 7.82 -11.65 3.33
CA PHE A 24 7.52 -12.21 2.01
C PHE A 24 8.41 -11.59 0.93
N TYR A 25 8.45 -10.26 0.87
CA TYR A 25 9.14 -9.52 -0.16
C TYR A 25 10.65 -9.81 -0.16
N GLN A 26 11.29 -9.77 1.01
CA GLN A 26 12.71 -10.11 1.13
C GLN A 26 13.00 -11.58 0.84
N ALA A 27 12.08 -12.49 1.18
CA ALA A 27 12.29 -13.92 0.97
C ALA A 27 12.05 -14.37 -0.48
N LYS A 28 11.22 -13.65 -1.24
CA LYS A 28 10.70 -14.12 -2.54
C LYS A 28 10.93 -13.18 -3.70
N ILE A 29 11.06 -11.88 -3.45
CA ILE A 29 11.13 -10.85 -4.50
C ILE A 29 12.54 -10.27 -4.55
N ASN A 30 13.03 -9.68 -3.44
CA ASN A 30 14.35 -9.05 -3.38
C ASN A 30 14.89 -8.99 -1.94
N ASP A 31 15.87 -9.84 -1.64
CA ASP A 31 16.49 -9.96 -0.31
C ASP A 31 17.28 -8.72 0.12
N SER A 32 17.76 -7.93 -0.84
CA SER A 32 18.55 -6.71 -0.64
C SER A 32 17.72 -5.44 -0.55
N ALA A 33 16.39 -5.54 -0.64
CA ALA A 33 15.50 -4.39 -0.60
C ALA A 33 15.61 -3.63 0.73
N LYS A 34 15.72 -2.30 0.64
CA LYS A 34 15.70 -1.39 1.78
C LYS A 34 14.26 -0.95 2.03
N ILE A 35 13.73 -1.28 3.19
CA ILE A 35 12.31 -1.11 3.50
C ILE A 35 12.10 0.18 4.30
N PHE A 36 11.12 0.97 3.87
CA PHE A 36 10.73 2.20 4.55
C PHE A 36 9.24 2.19 4.80
N TYR A 37 8.84 2.48 6.04
CA TYR A 37 7.45 2.42 6.47
C TYR A 37 6.87 3.82 6.62
N THR A 38 5.62 3.98 6.22
CA THR A 38 4.86 5.23 6.42
C THR A 38 3.48 4.88 6.99
N PRO A 39 3.18 5.21 8.25
CA PRO A 39 1.83 5.03 8.78
C PRO A 39 0.87 6.01 8.11
N THR A 40 -0.26 5.50 7.63
CA THR A 40 -1.36 6.30 7.09
C THR A 40 -2.51 6.36 8.10
N MET A 41 -3.28 7.44 8.08
CA MET A 41 -4.44 7.60 8.95
C MET A 41 -5.66 7.97 8.13
N HIS A 42 -6.84 7.54 8.58
CA HIS A 42 -8.09 7.98 7.98
C HIS A 42 -8.22 9.50 8.08
N ARG A 43 -8.46 10.13 6.93
CA ARG A 43 -8.82 11.54 6.81
C ARG A 43 -10.04 11.65 5.91
N ALA A 44 -10.85 12.69 6.10
CA ALA A 44 -11.94 12.98 5.17
C ALA A 44 -11.35 13.39 3.81
N GLY A 45 -11.75 12.72 2.74
CA GLY A 45 -11.23 12.97 1.38
C GLY A 45 -10.00 12.10 1.07
N ASN A 46 -8.92 12.72 0.59
CA ASN A 46 -7.74 12.00 0.13
C ASN A 46 -6.98 11.38 1.32
N ALA A 47 -6.81 10.07 1.27
CA ALA A 47 -6.11 9.31 2.30
C ALA A 47 -4.57 9.34 2.13
N PHE A 48 -4.08 9.85 1.00
CA PHE A 48 -2.68 9.82 0.61
C PHE A 48 -2.12 11.22 0.29
N ASP A 49 -0.85 11.42 0.58
CA ASP A 49 -0.03 12.50 0.03
C ASP A 49 0.81 11.91 -1.12
N GLU A 50 0.77 12.54 -2.30
CA GLU A 50 1.47 12.08 -3.50
C GLU A 50 2.98 11.89 -3.28
N ASN A 51 3.57 12.62 -2.33
CA ASN A 51 4.99 12.51 -1.97
C ASN A 51 5.30 11.24 -1.17
N GLN A 52 4.29 10.49 -0.73
CA GLN A 52 4.48 9.23 -0.01
C GLN A 52 4.89 8.08 -0.94
N PHE A 53 4.57 8.15 -2.23
CA PHE A 53 4.97 7.16 -3.24
C PHE A 53 6.37 7.49 -3.79
N ASP A 54 7.37 7.37 -2.91
CA ASP A 54 8.77 7.75 -3.16
C ASP A 54 9.74 6.56 -3.23
N GLY A 55 9.21 5.34 -3.30
CA GLY A 55 9.98 4.11 -3.49
C GLY A 55 10.24 3.80 -4.96
N ASP A 56 11.22 2.92 -5.20
CA ASP A 56 11.37 2.27 -6.51
C ASP A 56 10.17 1.32 -6.76
N GLU A 57 9.67 0.72 -5.68
CA GLU A 57 8.36 0.07 -5.61
C GLU A 57 7.59 0.60 -4.39
N ASN A 58 6.26 0.64 -4.49
CA ASN A 58 5.38 1.13 -3.44
C ASN A 58 4.29 0.11 -3.13
N ALA A 59 4.06 -0.15 -1.86
CA ALA A 59 3.03 -1.04 -1.37
C ALA A 59 2.08 -0.30 -0.43
N ILE A 60 0.79 -0.58 -0.57
CA ILE A 60 -0.22 -0.24 0.44
C ILE A 60 -0.75 -1.54 1.05
N VAL A 61 -0.71 -1.65 2.37
CA VAL A 61 -1.22 -2.84 3.10
C VAL A 61 -2.22 -2.43 4.18
N ASP A 62 -3.29 -3.21 4.31
CA ASP A 62 -4.38 -2.98 5.29
C ASP A 62 -5.01 -1.59 5.19
N PHE A 63 -4.98 -0.97 4.01
CA PHE A 63 -5.45 0.39 3.83
C PHE A 63 -6.04 0.60 2.45
N LYS A 64 -6.74 1.72 2.30
CA LYS A 64 -7.52 2.07 1.11
C LYS A 64 -6.70 1.97 -0.17
N TYR A 65 -7.36 1.67 -1.27
CA TYR A 65 -6.75 1.67 -2.60
C TYR A 65 -6.33 3.08 -3.03
N SER A 66 -5.30 3.16 -3.86
CA SER A 66 -4.90 4.36 -4.61
C SER A 66 -4.76 4.00 -6.08
N SER A 67 -5.31 4.83 -6.97
CA SER A 67 -5.15 4.72 -8.42
C SER A 67 -3.85 5.35 -8.94
N ASP A 68 -2.93 5.74 -8.05
CA ASP A 68 -1.60 6.24 -8.42
C ASP A 68 -0.79 5.16 -9.18
N GLU A 69 -0.32 5.49 -10.38
CA GLU A 69 0.43 4.57 -11.25
C GLU A 69 1.73 4.04 -10.62
N ARG A 70 2.25 4.68 -9.58
CA ARG A 70 3.45 4.24 -8.85
C ARG A 70 3.16 3.14 -7.83
N LEU A 71 1.88 2.82 -7.58
CA LEU A 71 1.48 1.73 -6.69
C LEU A 71 1.79 0.38 -7.36
N THR A 72 2.66 -0.41 -6.73
CA THR A 72 3.11 -1.70 -7.25
C THR A 72 2.41 -2.87 -6.56
N TRP A 73 2.08 -2.72 -5.27
CA TRP A 73 1.45 -3.77 -4.47
C TRP A 73 0.30 -3.21 -3.65
N TRP A 74 -0.83 -3.91 -3.64
CA TRP A 74 -1.94 -3.55 -2.78
C TRP A 74 -2.67 -4.78 -2.26
N PHE A 75 -2.93 -4.80 -0.96
CA PHE A 75 -3.77 -5.82 -0.32
C PHE A 75 -4.54 -5.18 0.82
N ASP A 76 -5.85 -5.36 0.81
CA ASP A 76 -6.76 -4.82 1.80
C ASP A 76 -7.95 -5.77 1.99
N HIS A 77 -8.62 -5.65 3.14
CA HIS A 77 -9.80 -6.45 3.48
C HIS A 77 -10.99 -5.60 3.92
N HIS A 78 -10.87 -4.27 3.92
CA HIS A 78 -11.95 -3.38 4.30
C HIS A 78 -13.05 -3.37 3.23
N GLN A 79 -14.31 -3.38 3.66
CA GLN A 79 -15.45 -3.15 2.75
C GLN A 79 -15.36 -1.76 2.08
N SER A 80 -14.77 -0.79 2.77
CA SER A 80 -14.55 0.57 2.28
C SER A 80 -13.16 0.77 1.66
N ALA A 81 -12.62 -0.27 0.99
CA ALA A 81 -11.32 -0.28 0.35
C ALA A 81 -11.16 0.87 -0.67
N PHE A 82 -12.17 1.08 -1.51
CA PHE A 82 -12.17 2.13 -2.53
C PHE A 82 -12.76 3.44 -2.00
N LEU A 83 -12.16 4.57 -2.39
CA LEU A 83 -12.68 5.91 -2.05
C LEU A 83 -13.80 6.36 -3.01
N SER A 84 -13.80 5.81 -4.22
CA SER A 84 -14.75 6.14 -5.27
C SER A 84 -15.05 4.92 -6.16
N GLU A 85 -16.15 4.97 -6.91
CA GLU A 85 -16.44 3.96 -7.93
C GLU A 85 -15.38 3.93 -9.04
N SER A 86 -14.78 5.08 -9.37
CA SER A 86 -13.69 5.16 -10.34
C SER A 86 -12.44 4.42 -9.89
N ASP A 87 -12.12 4.47 -8.59
CA ASP A 87 -11.00 3.70 -8.02
C ASP A 87 -11.24 2.20 -8.13
N GLU A 88 -12.47 1.74 -7.87
CA GLU A 88 -12.84 0.33 -8.02
C GLU A 88 -12.79 -0.11 -9.49
N GLN A 89 -13.31 0.72 -10.41
CA GLN A 89 -13.26 0.44 -11.85
C GLN A 89 -11.83 0.39 -12.36
N HIS A 90 -10.97 1.31 -11.91
CA HIS A 90 -9.55 1.31 -12.22
C HIS A 90 -8.88 0.00 -11.79
N PHE A 91 -9.08 -0.41 -10.54
CA PHE A 91 -8.57 -1.69 -10.04
C PHE A 91 -9.09 -2.90 -10.85
N ARG A 92 -10.39 -2.91 -11.20
CA ARG A 92 -10.98 -4.01 -11.98
C ARG A 92 -10.53 -4.07 -13.43
N ALA A 93 -10.05 -2.95 -13.97
CA ALA A 93 -9.55 -2.84 -15.33
C ALA A 93 -8.06 -3.23 -15.45
N ASP A 94 -7.34 -3.33 -14.33
CA ASP A 94 -5.96 -3.79 -14.31
C ASP A 94 -5.88 -5.27 -14.72
N THR A 95 -5.08 -5.57 -15.75
CA THR A 95 -4.94 -6.91 -16.33
C THR A 95 -3.58 -7.56 -16.06
N GLY A 96 -2.64 -6.85 -15.44
CA GLY A 96 -1.26 -7.32 -15.24
C GLY A 96 -0.40 -7.35 -16.49
#